data_AF-A0A2A2QQI4-F1
#
_entry.id   AF-A0A2A2QQI4-F1
#
_cell.length_a   1.000
_cell.length_b   1.000
_cell.length_c   1.000
_cell.angle_alpha   90.00
_cell.angle_beta   90.00
_cell.angle_gamma   90.00
#
_symmetry.space_group_name_H-M   'P 1'
#
loop_
_entity.id
_entity.type
_entity.pdbx_description
1 polymer ?
#
loop_
_entity_poly.entity_id
_entity_poly.type
_entity_poly.pdbx_seq_one_letter_code
_entity_poly.pdbx_strand_id
1 'polypeptide(L)' 'MTAPNALLAIAGIGTTELIVILVIVLIFFGGSKLPSLAKGLGQSIKEFKTASKDEPEAEKPAADVKKPDPTKTHGAN' A
#
# COMPACT_ATOMS: atom_id res chain seq x y z
N MET A 1 7.68 -27.21 -37.26
CA MET A 1 8.01 -27.15 -35.82
C MET A 1 7.12 -26.11 -35.18
N THR A 2 6.01 -26.53 -34.59
CA THR A 2 4.99 -25.67 -33.98
C THR A 2 5.38 -25.38 -32.52
N ALA A 3 5.32 -24.11 -32.13
CA ALA A 3 5.69 -23.65 -30.78
C ALA A 3 4.74 -24.22 -29.70
N PRO A 4 5.26 -24.86 -28.63
CA PRO A 4 4.45 -25.53 -27.60
C PRO A 4 3.94 -24.59 -26.49
N ASN A 5 3.88 -23.28 -26.73
CA ASN A 5 3.66 -22.30 -25.65
C ASN A 5 2.18 -21.90 -25.48
N ALA A 6 1.34 -22.16 -26.49
CA ALA A 6 -0.08 -21.83 -26.44
C ALA A 6 -0.88 -22.67 -25.43
N LEU A 7 -0.40 -23.88 -25.10
CA LEU A 7 -1.05 -24.78 -24.14
C LEU A 7 -0.71 -24.44 -22.67
N LEU A 8 0.40 -23.74 -22.40
CA LEU A 8 0.75 -23.26 -21.07
C LEU A 8 -0.03 -22.00 -20.68
N ALA A 9 -0.44 -21.18 -21.66
CA ALA A 9 -1.18 -19.94 -21.44
C ALA A 9 -2.57 -20.12 -20.79
N ILE A 10 -3.13 -21.34 -20.84
CA ILE A 10 -4.43 -21.68 -20.23
C ILE A 10 -4.31 -22.34 -18.85
N ALA A 11 -3.10 -22.75 -18.43
CA ALA A 11 -2.89 -23.48 -17.17
C ALA A 11 -2.55 -22.59 -15.97
N GLY A 12 -2.26 -21.31 -16.19
CA GLY A 12 -2.05 -20.34 -15.12
C GLY A 12 -1.77 -18.97 -15.72
N ILE A 13 -2.50 -17.96 -15.28
CA ILE A 13 -2.15 -16.57 -15.60
C ILE A 13 -0.78 -16.33 -14.96
N GLY A 14 0.26 -16.36 -15.78
CA GLY A 14 1.62 -16.07 -15.38
C GLY A 14 1.80 -14.57 -15.15
N THR A 15 2.93 -14.21 -14.55
CA THR A 15 3.35 -12.82 -14.40
C THR A 15 3.44 -12.11 -15.76
N THR A 16 3.81 -12.83 -16.83
CA THR A 16 3.87 -12.30 -18.19
C THR A 16 2.50 -11.86 -18.70
N GLU A 17 1.47 -12.71 -18.57
CA GLU A 17 0.09 -12.39 -18.98
C GLU A 17 -0.46 -11.20 -18.18
N LEU A 18 -0.19 -11.16 -16.88
CA LEU A 18 -0.61 -10.04 -16.03
C LEU A 18 0.03 -8.71 -16.50
N ILE A 19 1.31 -8.74 -16.89
CA ILE A 19 2.02 -7.58 -17.45
C ILE A 19 1.38 -7.16 -18.77
N VAL A 20 1.04 -8.10 -19.67
CA VAL A 20 0.38 -7.79 -20.94
C VAL A 20 -0.98 -7.11 -20.70
N ILE A 21 -1.80 -7.65 -19.81
CA ILE A 21 -3.10 -7.06 -19.43
C ILE A 21 -2.89 -5.67 -18.83
N LEU A 22 -1.92 -5.50 -17.94
CA LEU A 22 -1.58 -4.23 -17.33
C LEU A 22 -1.20 -3.19 -18.38
N VAL A 23 -0.37 -3.56 -19.37
CA VAL A 23 0.02 -2.67 -20.48
C VAL A 23 -1.19 -2.25 -21.32
N ILE A 24 -2.09 -3.18 -21.63
CA ILE A 24 -3.34 -2.86 -22.35
C ILE A 24 -4.17 -1.84 -21.56
N VAL A 25 -4.41 -2.10 -20.27
CA VAL A 25 -5.13 -1.17 -19.39
C VAL A 25 -4.43 0.19 -19.31
N LEU A 26 -3.10 0.22 -19.24
CA LEU A 26 -2.32 1.46 -19.22
C LEU A 26 -2.44 2.25 -20.53
N ILE A 27 -2.63 1.61 -21.68
CA ILE A 27 -2.85 2.31 -22.95
C ILE A 27 -4.24 2.93 -22.99
N PHE A 28 -5.28 2.19 -22.58
CA PHE A 28 -6.66 2.68 -22.59
C PHE A 28 -6.93 3.76 -21.53
N PHE A 29 -6.43 3.54 -20.31
CA PHE A 29 -6.67 4.44 -19.19
C PHE A 29 -5.56 5.49 -19.04
N GLY A 30 -4.37 5.27 -19.60
CA GLY A 30 -3.19 6.09 -19.37
C GLY A 30 -2.51 5.77 -18.03
N GLY A 31 -1.17 5.78 -18.01
CA GLY A 31 -0.39 5.48 -16.80
C GLY A 31 -0.65 6.40 -15.61
N SER A 32 -1.20 7.59 -15.84
CA SER A 32 -1.53 8.55 -14.78
C SER A 32 -2.87 8.27 -14.09
N LYS A 33 -3.79 7.49 -14.68
CA LYS A 33 -5.11 7.24 -14.09
C LYS A 33 -5.10 6.14 -13.03
N LEU A 34 -4.30 5.09 -13.20
CA LEU A 34 -4.14 4.04 -12.18
C LEU A 34 -3.73 4.57 -10.79
N PRO A 35 -2.68 5.41 -10.64
CA PRO A 35 -2.29 5.93 -9.33
C PRO A 35 -3.34 6.89 -8.74
N SER A 36 -4.06 7.63 -9.58
CA SER A 36 -5.17 8.50 -9.13
C SER A 36 -6.33 7.68 -8.57
N LEU A 37 -6.72 6.61 -9.26
CA LEU A 37 -7.78 5.70 -8.83
C LEU A 37 -7.38 4.96 -7.54
N ALA A 38 -6.13 4.47 -7.46
CA ALA A 38 -5.59 3.82 -6.28
C ALA A 38 -5.56 4.76 -5.05
N LYS A 39 -5.19 6.04 -5.24
CA LYS A 39 -5.24 7.04 -4.17
C LYS A 39 -6.66 7.27 -3.67
N GLY A 40 -7.64 7.44 -4.58
CA GLY A 40 -9.04 7.60 -4.20
C GLY A 40 -9.60 6.40 -3.45
N LEU A 41 -9.43 5.19 -4.01
CA LEU A 41 -9.83 3.93 -3.36
C LEU A 41 -9.16 3.74 -1.99
N GLY A 42 -7.86 4.05 -1.90
CA GLY A 42 -7.11 3.94 -0.65
C GLY A 42 -7.63 4.89 0.44
N GLN A 43 -7.99 6.12 0.07
CA GLN A 43 -8.63 7.07 0.98
C GLN A 43 -10.01 6.55 1.44
N SER A 44 -10.85 6.10 0.51
CA SER A 44 -12.18 5.54 0.85
C SER A 44 -12.08 4.32 1.77
N ILE A 45 -11.15 3.39 1.51
CA ILE A 45 -10.92 2.22 2.37
C ILE A 45 -10.40 2.65 3.75
N LYS A 46 -9.52 3.65 3.81
CA LYS A 46 -8.98 4.18 5.07
C LYS A 46 -10.09 4.79 5.93
N GLU A 47 -10.91 5.65 5.34
CA GLU A 47 -12.04 6.30 6.01
C GLU A 47 -13.08 5.26 6.43
N PHE A 48 -13.41 4.29 5.57
CA PHE A 48 -14.30 3.18 5.89
C PHE A 48 -13.78 2.37 7.07
N LYS A 49 -12.47 2.08 7.10
CA LYS A 49 -11.83 1.35 8.20
C LYS A 49 -11.81 2.16 9.51
N THR A 50 -11.62 3.47 9.45
CA THR A 50 -11.68 4.34 10.63
C THR A 50 -13.10 4.38 11.18
N ALA A 51 -14.10 4.68 10.34
CA ALA A 51 -15.50 4.71 10.76
C ALA A 51 -16.01 3.35 11.27
N SER A 52 -15.52 2.24 10.71
CA SER A 52 -15.86 0.89 11.18
C SER A 52 -15.12 0.50 12.47
N LYS A 53 -14.11 1.27 12.87
CA LYS A 53 -13.35 1.05 14.11
C LYS A 53 -13.81 1.94 15.26
N ASP A 54 -14.60 2.97 14.97
CA ASP A 54 -15.18 3.89 15.98
C ASP A 54 -16.38 3.26 16.71
N GLU A 55 -16.28 1.98 17.10
CA GLU A 55 -16.85 1.59 18.40
C GLU A 55 -15.90 2.15 19.48
N PRO A 56 -16.40 2.72 20.58
CA PRO A 56 -15.62 3.61 21.45
C PRO A 56 -14.53 2.84 22.22
N GLU A 57 -13.38 2.63 21.61
CA GLU A 57 -12.16 2.31 22.35
C GLU A 57 -11.61 3.63 22.88
N ALA A 58 -11.88 3.86 24.17
CA ALA A 58 -11.44 4.98 24.96
C ALA A 58 -10.02 5.46 24.58
N GLU A 59 -9.96 6.74 24.27
CA GLU A 59 -8.80 7.61 24.17
C GLU A 59 -7.62 7.09 25.03
N LYS A 60 -6.64 6.43 24.41
CA LYS A 60 -5.35 6.15 25.05
C LYS A 60 -4.55 7.44 24.98
N PRO A 61 -4.23 8.10 26.10
CA PRO A 61 -3.37 9.28 26.09
C PRO A 61 -2.03 8.86 25.51
N ALA A 62 -1.61 9.53 24.43
CA ALA A 62 -0.25 9.42 23.94
C ALA A 62 0.67 9.88 25.09
N ALA A 63 1.27 8.90 25.78
CA ALA A 63 2.38 9.14 26.66
C ALA A 63 3.48 9.79 25.82
N ASP A 64 3.67 11.08 26.09
CA ASP A 64 4.79 11.90 25.71
C ASP A 64 6.09 11.08 25.89
N VAL A 65 6.67 10.61 24.78
CA VAL A 65 8.01 10.03 24.78
C VAL A 65 8.97 11.19 25.01
N LYS A 66 9.12 11.53 26.28
CA LYS A 66 10.26 12.29 26.80
C LYS A 66 11.51 11.52 26.38
N LYS A 67 12.17 11.98 25.31
CA LYS A 67 13.55 11.58 24.99
C LYS A 67 14.37 11.75 26.28
N PRO A 68 15.05 10.71 26.79
CA PRO A 68 16.10 10.93 27.76
C PRO A 68 17.25 11.57 26.99
N ASP A 69 17.45 12.87 27.18
CA ASP A 69 18.67 13.57 26.81
C ASP A 69 19.80 13.08 27.72
N PRO A 70 20.82 12.37 27.21
CA PRO A 70 22.00 12.05 27.98
C PRO A 70 23.06 13.06 27.58
N THR A 71 23.28 14.11 28.37
CA THR A 71 24.61 14.70 28.69
C THR A 71 24.41 16.03 29.40
N LYS A 72 24.43 16.03 30.75
CA LYS A 72 25.25 16.94 31.56
C LYS A 72 25.52 16.28 32.91
N THR A 73 26.58 15.48 32.96
CA THR A 73 27.21 15.08 34.22
C THR A 73 27.80 16.33 34.86
N HIS A 74 27.18 16.71 35.97
CA HIS A 74 27.65 17.70 36.92
C HIS A 74 29.02 17.29 37.45
N GLY A 75 30.06 17.98 36.99
CA GLY A 75 31.42 17.91 37.53
C GLY A 75 31.54 18.87 38.71
N ALA A 76 31.93 18.30 39.85
CA ALA A 76 32.14 18.96 41.13
C ALA A 76 33.18 20.09 41.07
N ASN A 77 32.90 21.17 41.79
CA ASN A 77 33.88 21.95 42.55
C ASN A 77 33.24 22.36 43.87
#